data_AF-A0A6B3CDL1-F1
#
_entry.id   AF-A0A6B3CDL1-F1
#
_cell.length_a   1.000
_cell.length_b   1.000
_cell.length_c   1.000
_cell.angle_alpha   90.00
_cell.angle_beta   90.00
_cell.angle_gamma   90.00
#
_symmetry.space_group_name_H-M   'P 1'
#
loop_
_entity.id
_entity.type
_entity.pdbx_description
1 polymer ?
#
loop_
_entity_poly.entity_id
_entity_poly.type
_entity_poly.pdbx_seq_one_letter_code
_entity_poly.pdbx_strand_id
1 'polypeptide(L)'
;LAVVLGGLSVATALGSPVGTWIGGTFDWRVVFWLIAGLGAVATAAVAATVPDVRLPQAPNLRARLSPLADRAVLAALVTQALTFSAGYTLYTYLGPALGGATGGSAGKLTAVIWVWGLAAVVGIVVAGRLTDRYGPRAMIFLGIAGIAASVALTPLADLTFPGALVWAAVWSVMAWPVTMGQQHRVITAAPASA
;
A
#
# COMPACT_ATOMS: atom_id res chain seq x y z
N LEU A 1 -14.64 11.78 4.22
CA LEU A 1 -13.25 11.30 4.05
C LEU A 1 -12.98 9.98 4.80
N ALA A 2 -13.25 9.88 6.11
CA ALA A 2 -12.95 8.69 6.91
C ALA A 2 -13.58 7.38 6.39
N VAL A 3 -14.86 7.40 5.96
CA VAL A 3 -15.53 6.22 5.39
C VAL A 3 -14.91 5.80 4.05
N VAL A 4 -14.59 6.77 3.19
CA VAL A 4 -14.00 6.53 1.86
C VAL A 4 -12.56 6.03 1.97
N LEU A 5 -11.73 6.71 2.75
CA LEU A 5 -10.34 6.31 3.00
C LEU A 5 -10.26 5.00 3.80
N GLY A 6 -11.20 4.78 4.72
CA GLY A 6 -11.33 3.53 5.45
C GLY A 6 -11.69 2.36 4.52
N GLY A 7 -12.67 2.54 3.62
CA GLY A 7 -13.02 1.55 2.61
C GLY A 7 -11.85 1.20 1.69
N LEU A 8 -11.13 2.21 1.19
CA LEU A 8 -9.92 2.03 0.37
C LEU A 8 -8.84 1.23 1.13
N SER A 9 -8.59 1.58 2.38
CA SER A 9 -7.60 0.92 3.24
C SER A 9 -7.93 -0.55 3.46
N VAL A 10 -9.18 -0.86 3.79
CA VAL A 10 -9.66 -2.24 3.98
C VAL A 10 -9.57 -3.02 2.67
N ALA A 11 -9.95 -2.42 1.54
CA ALA A 11 -9.88 -3.05 0.23
C ALA A 11 -8.44 -3.38 -0.18
N THR A 12 -7.48 -2.45 -0.01
CA THR A 12 -6.07 -2.70 -0.34
C THR A 12 -5.47 -3.77 0.57
N ALA A 13 -5.76 -3.72 1.88
CA ALA A 13 -5.13 -4.58 2.85
C ALA A 13 -5.66 -6.03 2.83
N LEU A 14 -6.96 -6.21 2.55
CA LEU A 14 -7.57 -7.54 2.45
C LEU A 14 -7.59 -8.09 1.01
N GLY A 15 -7.66 -7.21 0.01
CA GLY A 15 -7.81 -7.61 -1.39
C GLY A 15 -6.62 -8.40 -1.92
N SER A 16 -5.39 -8.01 -1.58
CA SER A 16 -4.18 -8.71 -2.04
C SER A 16 -4.05 -10.12 -1.44
N PRO A 17 -4.20 -10.35 -0.13
CA PRO A 17 -4.18 -11.71 0.44
C PRO A 17 -5.32 -12.59 -0.03
N VAL A 18 -6.55 -12.08 -0.03
CA VAL A 18 -7.73 -12.82 -0.51
C VAL A 18 -7.58 -13.17 -1.99
N GLY A 19 -7.14 -12.22 -2.82
CA GLY A 19 -6.90 -12.46 -4.25
C GLY A 19 -5.80 -13.49 -4.49
N THR A 20 -4.70 -13.42 -3.74
CA THR A 20 -3.59 -14.40 -3.83
C THR A 20 -4.06 -15.80 -3.42
N TRP A 21 -4.85 -15.90 -2.35
CA TRP A 21 -5.38 -17.18 -1.88
C TRP A 21 -6.38 -17.80 -2.84
N ILE A 22 -7.31 -17.01 -3.38
CA ILE A 22 -8.26 -17.49 -4.41
C ILE A 22 -7.49 -17.92 -5.66
N GLY A 23 -6.53 -17.12 -6.11
CA GLY A 23 -5.72 -17.44 -7.29
C GLY A 23 -4.82 -18.68 -7.10
N GLY A 24 -4.34 -18.91 -5.88
CA GLY A 24 -3.53 -20.09 -5.53
C GLY A 24 -4.35 -21.36 -5.25
N THR A 25 -5.60 -21.24 -4.80
CA THR A 25 -6.49 -22.39 -4.51
C THR A 25 -7.31 -22.81 -5.71
N PHE A 26 -7.77 -21.85 -6.50
CA PHE A 26 -8.58 -22.06 -7.69
C PHE A 26 -7.75 -21.74 -8.94
N ASP A 27 -8.12 -20.68 -9.65
CA ASP A 27 -7.44 -20.16 -10.83
C ASP A 27 -7.41 -18.64 -10.72
N TRP A 28 -6.35 -18.02 -11.21
CA TRP A 28 -6.20 -16.56 -11.25
C TRP A 28 -7.36 -15.87 -11.99
N ARG A 29 -7.99 -16.53 -12.97
CA ARG A 29 -9.17 -16.02 -13.71
C ARG A 29 -10.36 -15.77 -12.79
N VAL A 30 -10.54 -16.61 -11.77
CA VAL A 30 -11.64 -16.45 -10.79
C VAL A 30 -11.49 -15.14 -10.03
N VAL A 31 -10.25 -14.77 -9.69
CA VAL A 31 -9.95 -13.48 -9.05
C VAL A 31 -10.38 -12.31 -9.92
N PHE A 32 -10.07 -12.35 -11.23
CA PHE A 32 -10.49 -11.30 -12.17
C PHE A 32 -12.01 -11.22 -12.33
N TRP A 33 -12.69 -12.35 -12.42
CA TRP A 33 -14.15 -12.36 -12.49
C TRP A 33 -14.81 -11.82 -11.23
N LEU A 34 -14.25 -12.14 -10.06
CA LEU A 34 -14.71 -11.60 -8.79
C LEU A 34 -14.54 -10.08 -8.74
N ILE A 35 -13.37 -9.56 -9.12
CA ILE A 35 -13.09 -8.12 -9.17
C ILE A 35 -14.03 -7.42 -10.16
N ALA A 36 -14.24 -8.01 -11.34
CA ALA A 36 -15.15 -7.47 -12.35
C ALA A 36 -16.60 -7.40 -11.84
N GLY A 37 -17.08 -8.47 -11.18
CA GLY A 37 -18.41 -8.52 -10.58
C GLY A 37 -18.60 -7.48 -9.48
N LEU A 38 -17.64 -7.37 -8.56
CA LEU A 38 -17.66 -6.34 -7.50
C LEU A 38 -17.66 -4.92 -8.08
N GLY A 39 -16.86 -4.70 -9.14
CA GLY A 39 -16.84 -3.43 -9.87
C GLY A 39 -18.21 -3.09 -10.49
N ALA A 40 -18.84 -4.06 -11.16
CA ALA A 40 -20.17 -3.86 -11.74
C ALA A 40 -21.23 -3.54 -10.68
N VAL A 41 -21.21 -4.23 -9.54
CA VAL A 41 -22.12 -3.95 -8.41
C VAL A 41 -21.88 -2.55 -7.85
N ALA A 42 -20.61 -2.15 -7.67
CA ALA A 42 -20.28 -0.80 -7.20
C ALA A 42 -20.73 0.28 -8.19
N THR A 43 -20.55 0.07 -9.50
CA THR A 43 -21.05 0.97 -10.54
C THR A 43 -22.56 1.10 -10.51
N ALA A 44 -23.29 -0.02 -10.41
CA ALA A 44 -24.74 -0.01 -10.32
C ALA A 44 -25.24 0.71 -9.06
N ALA A 45 -24.59 0.46 -7.91
CA ALA A 45 -24.93 1.14 -6.66
C ALA A 45 -24.71 2.65 -6.76
N VAL A 46 -23.57 3.09 -7.29
CA VAL A 46 -23.28 4.52 -7.50
C VAL A 46 -24.31 5.14 -8.44
N ALA A 47 -24.61 4.50 -9.58
CA ALA A 47 -25.60 4.99 -10.54
C ALA A 47 -27.02 5.11 -9.94
N ALA A 48 -27.38 4.22 -9.00
CA ALA A 48 -28.70 4.23 -8.37
C ALA A 48 -28.82 5.17 -7.16
N THR A 49 -27.71 5.47 -6.47
CA THR A 49 -27.74 6.14 -5.15
C THR A 49 -27.10 7.52 -5.13
N VAL A 50 -26.14 7.80 -6.02
CA VAL A 50 -25.46 9.10 -6.05
C VAL A 50 -26.28 10.07 -6.89
N PRO A 51 -26.81 11.15 -6.30
CA PRO A 51 -27.56 12.15 -7.05
C PRO A 51 -26.65 12.90 -8.03
N ASP A 52 -27.23 13.50 -9.07
CA ASP A 52 -26.48 14.30 -10.02
C ASP A 52 -25.89 15.55 -9.32
N VAL A 53 -24.58 15.55 -9.10
CA VAL A 53 -23.86 16.66 -8.46
C VAL A 53 -23.17 17.46 -9.54
N ARG A 54 -23.54 18.74 -9.68
CA ARG A 54 -22.78 19.70 -10.49
C ARG A 54 -21.44 19.98 -9.84
N LEU A 55 -20.41 19.28 -10.29
CA LEU A 55 -19.03 19.57 -9.90
C LEU A 55 -18.52 20.79 -10.67
N PRO A 56 -17.63 21.60 -10.05
CA PRO A 56 -16.88 22.63 -10.78
C PRO A 56 -16.20 22.02 -12.00
N GLN A 57 -16.06 22.82 -13.06
CA GLN A 57 -15.44 22.37 -14.30
C GLN A 57 -14.07 21.77 -14.01
N ALA A 58 -13.87 20.51 -14.41
CA ALA A 58 -12.64 19.78 -14.07
C ALA A 58 -11.42 20.57 -14.58
N PRO A 59 -10.37 20.74 -13.75
CA PRO A 59 -9.18 21.47 -14.18
C PRO A 59 -8.58 20.81 -15.43
N ASN A 60 -8.18 21.65 -16.37
CA ASN A 60 -7.48 21.20 -17.58
C ASN A 60 -6.15 20.51 -17.22
N LEU A 61 -5.59 19.72 -18.15
CA LEU A 61 -4.39 18.92 -17.89
C LEU A 61 -3.21 19.76 -17.39
N ARG A 62 -3.05 20.99 -17.91
CA ARG A 62 -2.02 21.94 -17.45
C ARG A 62 -2.22 22.33 -15.98
N ALA A 63 -3.45 22.59 -15.55
CA ALA A 63 -3.76 22.90 -14.16
C ALA A 63 -3.55 21.70 -13.23
N ARG A 64 -3.71 20.46 -13.71
CA ARG A 64 -3.40 19.25 -12.93
C ARG A 64 -1.90 19.00 -12.76
N LEU A 65 -1.10 19.43 -13.73
CA LEU A 65 0.36 19.26 -13.71
C LEU A 65 1.09 20.47 -13.10
N SER A 66 0.41 21.60 -12.91
CA SER A 66 1.02 22.80 -12.30
C SER A 66 1.65 22.56 -10.92
N PRO A 67 1.13 21.66 -10.05
CA PRO A 67 1.78 21.38 -8.77
C PRO A 67 3.16 20.73 -8.93
N LEU A 68 3.48 20.11 -10.08
CA LEU A 68 4.81 19.52 -10.33
C LEU A 68 5.91 20.57 -10.45
N ALA A 69 5.56 21.84 -10.68
CA ALA A 69 6.52 22.94 -10.67
C ALA A 69 7.01 23.29 -9.25
N ASP A 70 6.28 22.88 -8.21
CA ASP A 70 6.67 23.06 -6.81
C ASP A 70 7.69 22.00 -6.40
N ARG A 71 8.87 22.45 -5.95
CA ARG A 71 9.98 21.56 -5.54
C ARG A 71 9.61 20.67 -4.35
N ALA A 72 8.77 21.13 -3.42
CA ALA A 72 8.32 20.35 -2.29
C ALA A 72 7.34 19.25 -2.71
N VAL A 73 6.46 19.53 -3.67
CA VAL A 73 5.57 18.52 -4.28
C VAL A 73 6.38 17.49 -5.07
N LEU A 74 7.32 17.94 -5.90
CA LEU A 74 8.20 17.05 -6.66
C LEU A 74 9.04 16.15 -5.73
N ALA A 75 9.61 16.71 -4.66
CA ALA A 75 10.35 15.94 -3.67
C ALA A 75 9.47 14.89 -2.96
N ALA A 76 8.23 15.24 -2.63
CA ALA A 76 7.26 14.29 -2.06
C ALA A 76 6.98 13.13 -3.03
N LEU A 77 6.72 13.43 -4.30
CA LEU A 77 6.44 12.44 -5.33
C LEU A 77 7.65 11.54 -5.62
N VAL A 78 8.85 12.10 -5.74
CA VAL A 78 10.08 11.32 -5.95
C VAL A 78 10.35 10.43 -4.75
N THR A 79 10.20 10.94 -3.53
CA THR A 79 10.36 10.13 -2.30
C THR A 79 9.36 8.97 -2.30
N GLN A 80 8.09 9.23 -2.64
CA GLN A 80 7.06 8.21 -2.73
C GLN A 80 7.40 7.16 -3.79
N ALA A 81 7.80 7.60 -4.99
CA ALA A 81 8.18 6.71 -6.09
C ALA A 81 9.37 5.82 -5.71
N LEU A 82 10.44 6.37 -5.13
CA LEU A 82 11.60 5.60 -4.69
C LEU A 82 11.23 4.60 -3.59
N THR A 83 10.41 5.02 -2.61
CA THR A 83 9.95 4.18 -1.52
C THR A 83 9.12 3.01 -2.03
N PHE A 84 8.20 3.27 -2.96
CA PHE A 84 7.36 2.25 -3.58
C PHE A 84 8.18 1.31 -4.44
N SER A 85 9.08 1.83 -5.27
CA SER A 85 9.99 1.00 -6.07
C SER A 85 10.82 0.07 -5.20
N ALA A 86 11.40 0.55 -4.10
CA ALA A 86 12.15 -0.28 -3.16
C ALA A 86 11.27 -1.38 -2.54
N GLY A 87 10.09 -1.01 -2.02
CA GLY A 87 9.16 -1.95 -1.40
C GLY A 87 8.62 -2.99 -2.37
N TYR A 88 8.14 -2.58 -3.55
CA TYR A 88 7.57 -3.49 -4.54
C TYR A 88 8.62 -4.37 -5.23
N THR A 89 9.86 -3.90 -5.36
CA THR A 89 10.96 -4.77 -5.82
C THR A 89 11.12 -5.93 -4.85
N LEU A 90 11.23 -5.64 -3.56
CA LEU A 90 11.35 -6.67 -2.53
C LEU A 90 10.12 -7.61 -2.51
N TYR A 91 8.90 -7.07 -2.62
CA TYR A 91 7.67 -7.86 -2.74
C TYR A 91 7.71 -8.84 -3.92
N THR A 92 8.08 -8.34 -5.09
CA THR A 92 8.10 -9.09 -6.35
C THR A 92 9.11 -10.23 -6.30
N TYR A 93 10.22 -10.03 -5.60
CA TYR A 93 11.29 -11.00 -5.44
C TYR A 93 11.24 -11.77 -4.11
N LEU A 94 10.13 -11.78 -3.38
CA LEU A 94 9.98 -12.54 -2.13
C LEU A 94 10.30 -14.02 -2.30
N GLY A 95 9.82 -14.64 -3.38
CA GLY A 95 10.06 -16.04 -3.69
C GLY A 95 11.55 -16.40 -3.73
N PRO A 96 12.35 -15.74 -4.60
CA PRO A 96 13.80 -15.97 -4.62
C PRO A 96 14.54 -15.42 -3.39
N ALA A 97 14.08 -14.32 -2.78
CA ALA A 97 14.75 -13.71 -1.63
C ALA A 97 14.61 -14.51 -0.32
N LEU A 98 13.54 -15.30 -0.19
CA LEU A 98 13.26 -16.13 0.98
C LEU A 98 13.33 -17.64 0.65
N GLY A 99 14.09 -17.98 -0.39
CA GLY A 99 14.21 -19.36 -0.88
C GLY A 99 14.78 -20.31 0.16
N GLY A 100 15.77 -19.86 0.95
CA GLY A 100 16.36 -20.62 2.05
C GLY A 100 15.36 -20.85 3.19
N ALA A 101 14.68 -19.79 3.64
CA ALA A 101 13.72 -19.87 4.75
C ALA A 101 12.48 -20.70 4.39
N THR A 102 12.01 -20.57 3.15
CA THR A 102 10.84 -21.32 2.65
C THR A 102 11.21 -22.73 2.19
N GLY A 103 12.50 -23.01 1.93
CA GLY A 103 12.95 -24.28 1.35
C GLY A 103 12.25 -24.61 0.02
N GLY A 104 11.90 -23.58 -0.77
CA GLY A 104 11.15 -23.71 -2.02
C GLY A 104 9.67 -24.08 -1.87
N SER A 105 9.12 -24.14 -0.66
CA SER A 105 7.71 -24.48 -0.43
C SER A 105 6.77 -23.33 -0.79
N ALA A 106 5.91 -23.55 -1.78
CA ALA A 106 4.86 -22.61 -2.16
C ALA A 106 3.89 -22.29 -0.99
N GLY A 107 3.61 -23.26 -0.12
CA GLY A 107 2.77 -23.06 1.06
C GLY A 107 3.39 -22.13 2.09
N LYS A 108 4.71 -22.26 2.34
CA LYS A 108 5.44 -21.36 3.24
C LYS A 108 5.53 -19.94 2.67
N LEU A 109 5.80 -19.80 1.38
CA LEU A 109 5.78 -18.48 0.72
C LEU A 109 4.41 -17.82 0.81
N THR A 110 3.34 -18.60 0.58
CA THR A 110 1.96 -18.14 0.73
C THR A 110 1.69 -17.64 2.15
N ALA A 111 2.16 -18.36 3.18
CA ALA A 111 2.03 -17.93 4.57
C ALA A 111 2.77 -16.61 4.85
N VAL A 112 3.96 -16.40 4.28
CA VAL A 112 4.69 -15.13 4.39
C VAL A 112 3.89 -13.98 3.77
N ILE A 113 3.31 -14.17 2.58
CA ILE A 113 2.48 -13.17 1.91
C ILE A 113 1.21 -12.86 2.73
N TRP A 114 0.59 -13.87 3.34
CA TRP A 114 -0.54 -13.69 4.25
C TRP A 114 -0.17 -12.84 5.46
N VAL A 115 0.95 -13.16 6.13
CA VAL A 115 1.43 -12.38 7.28
C VAL A 115 1.75 -10.95 6.85
N TRP A 116 2.42 -10.78 5.72
CA TRP A 116 2.69 -9.46 5.15
C TRP A 116 1.41 -8.65 4.94
N GLY A 117 0.38 -9.26 4.32
CA GLY A 117 -0.88 -8.58 4.06
C GLY A 117 -1.70 -8.26 5.31
N LEU A 118 -1.78 -9.19 6.27
CA LEU A 118 -2.44 -8.93 7.56
C LEU A 118 -1.72 -7.83 8.34
N ALA A 119 -0.39 -7.84 8.34
CA ALA A 119 0.40 -6.78 8.94
C ALA A 119 0.23 -5.44 8.21
N ALA A 120 -0.09 -5.45 6.91
CA ALA A 120 -0.40 -4.22 6.16
C ALA A 120 -1.68 -3.57 6.70
N VAL A 121 -2.72 -4.35 7.00
CA VAL A 121 -3.97 -3.86 7.62
C VAL A 121 -3.65 -3.11 8.92
N VAL A 122 -2.86 -3.74 9.79
CA VAL A 122 -2.44 -3.15 11.06
C VAL A 122 -1.59 -1.91 10.82
N GLY A 123 -0.64 -1.99 9.89
CA GLY A 123 0.25 -0.91 9.51
C GLY A 123 -0.49 0.34 9.05
N ILE A 124 -1.51 0.21 8.21
CA ILE A 124 -2.31 1.35 7.73
C ILE A 124 -3.03 2.04 8.88
N VAL A 125 -3.68 1.28 9.77
CA VAL A 125 -4.43 1.82 10.91
C VAL A 125 -3.50 2.50 11.92
N VAL A 126 -2.38 1.86 12.23
CA VAL A 126 -1.38 2.39 13.17
C VAL A 126 -0.67 3.61 12.58
N ALA A 127 -0.29 3.56 11.30
CA ALA A 127 0.36 4.67 10.61
C ALA A 127 -0.50 5.94 10.60
N GLY A 128 -1.81 5.83 10.39
CA GLY A 128 -2.71 6.99 10.47
C GLY A 128 -2.65 7.65 11.85
N ARG A 129 -2.86 6.87 12.92
CA ARG A 129 -2.81 7.37 14.30
C ARG A 129 -1.46 7.96 14.69
N LEU A 130 -0.36 7.32 14.27
CA LEU A 130 0.99 7.81 14.56
C LEU A 130 1.32 9.08 13.76
N THR A 131 0.82 9.20 12.53
CA THR A 131 0.98 10.41 11.72
C THR A 131 0.27 11.59 12.36
N ASP A 132 -0.94 11.39 12.88
CA ASP A 132 -1.69 12.42 13.59
C ASP A 132 -1.00 12.84 14.89
N ARG A 133 -0.36 11.90 15.59
CA ARG A 133 0.30 12.14 16.89
C ARG A 133 1.70 12.74 16.79
N TYR A 134 2.53 12.23 15.89
CA TYR A 134 3.97 12.57 15.80
C TYR A 134 4.32 13.44 14.58
N GLY A 135 3.35 13.69 13.71
CA GLY A 135 3.50 14.51 12.53
C GLY A 135 4.08 13.77 11.30
N PRO A 136 3.81 14.29 10.09
CA PRO A 136 4.11 13.61 8.84
C PRO A 136 5.62 13.45 8.58
N ARG A 137 6.45 14.41 9.00
CA ARG A 137 7.91 14.35 8.78
C ARG A 137 8.54 13.18 9.53
N ALA A 138 8.23 13.02 10.82
CA ALA A 138 8.78 11.93 11.63
C ALA A 138 8.37 10.56 11.08
N MET A 139 7.11 10.42 10.65
CA MET A 139 6.61 9.17 10.07
C MET A 139 7.22 8.84 8.70
N ILE A 140 7.49 9.84 7.86
CA ILE A 140 8.21 9.63 6.59
C ILE A 140 9.63 9.10 6.87
N PHE A 141 10.37 9.73 7.79
CA PHE A 141 11.72 9.26 8.14
C PHE A 141 11.70 7.86 8.74
N LEU A 142 10.75 7.58 9.63
CA LEU A 142 10.57 6.26 10.22
C LEU A 142 10.29 5.20 9.14
N GLY A 143 9.40 5.49 8.20
CA GLY A 143 9.04 4.55 7.14
C GLY A 143 10.20 4.31 6.16
N ILE A 144 10.94 5.36 5.78
CA ILE A 144 12.14 5.22 4.94
C ILE A 144 13.21 4.38 5.66
N ALA A 145 13.50 4.69 6.92
CA ALA A 145 14.46 3.92 7.72
C ALA A 145 14.01 2.47 7.90
N GLY A 146 12.72 2.24 8.13
CA GLY A 146 12.15 0.91 8.27
C GLY A 146 12.21 0.09 6.99
N ILE A 147 11.93 0.69 5.82
CA ILE A 147 12.10 0.02 4.53
C ILE A 147 13.58 -0.28 4.26
N ALA A 148 14.47 0.68 4.47
CA ALA A 148 15.91 0.48 4.28
C ALA A 148 16.45 -0.65 5.17
N ALA A 149 16.04 -0.66 6.45
CA ALA A 149 16.37 -1.74 7.38
C ALA A 149 15.77 -3.09 6.93
N SER A 150 14.52 -3.09 6.47
CA SER A 150 13.87 -4.32 5.98
C SER A 150 14.64 -4.93 4.80
N VAL A 151 15.03 -4.09 3.82
CA VAL A 151 15.84 -4.52 2.69
C VAL A 151 17.20 -5.05 3.16
N ALA A 152 17.91 -4.30 4.02
CA ALA A 152 19.22 -4.70 4.54
C ALA A 152 19.20 -5.99 5.37
N LEU A 153 18.10 -6.26 6.08
CA LEU A 153 17.96 -7.43 6.95
C LEU A 153 17.35 -8.65 6.23
N THR A 154 17.00 -8.54 4.94
CA THR A 154 16.47 -9.65 4.13
C THR A 154 17.34 -10.92 4.20
N PRO A 155 18.70 -10.86 4.15
CA PRO A 155 19.53 -12.05 4.27
C PRO A 155 19.37 -12.79 5.60
N LEU A 156 19.09 -12.06 6.69
CA LEU A 156 18.83 -12.66 8.00
C LEU A 156 17.44 -13.30 8.06
N ALA A 157 16.46 -12.69 7.37
CA ALA A 157 15.12 -13.23 7.26
C ALA A 157 15.10 -14.58 6.51
N ASP A 158 16.03 -14.78 5.56
CA ASP A 158 16.16 -16.03 4.80
C ASP A 158 16.75 -17.21 5.61
N LEU A 159 17.28 -16.97 6.82
CA LEU A 159 17.88 -18.03 7.63
C LEU A 159 16.86 -19.02 8.21
N THR A 160 15.67 -18.53 8.56
CA THR A 160 14.64 -19.35 9.23
C THR A 160 13.24 -18.95 8.82
N PHE A 161 12.33 -19.93 8.73
CA PHE A 161 10.93 -19.64 8.39
C PHE A 161 10.23 -18.69 9.39
N PRO A 162 10.37 -18.84 10.73
CA PRO A 162 9.82 -17.86 11.66
C PRO A 162 10.43 -16.46 11.49
N GLY A 163 11.73 -16.36 11.20
CA GLY A 163 12.41 -15.10 10.89
C GLY A 163 11.79 -14.39 9.69
N ALA A 164 11.51 -15.13 8.61
CA ALA A 164 10.81 -14.62 7.44
C ALA A 164 9.41 -14.07 7.76
N LEU A 165 8.65 -14.73 8.65
CA LEU A 165 7.32 -14.27 9.06
C LEU A 165 7.41 -12.95 9.86
N VAL A 166 8.32 -12.86 10.84
CA VAL A 166 8.52 -11.64 11.63
C VAL A 166 8.98 -10.50 10.74
N TRP A 167 9.96 -10.76 9.88
CA TRP A 167 10.47 -9.78 8.92
C TRP A 167 9.36 -9.27 7.99
N ALA A 168 8.52 -10.16 7.46
CA ALA A 168 7.40 -9.78 6.59
C ALA A 168 6.38 -8.89 7.31
N ALA A 169 6.08 -9.19 8.58
CA ALA A 169 5.20 -8.36 9.39
C ALA A 169 5.79 -6.97 9.66
N VAL A 170 7.06 -6.91 10.08
CA VAL A 170 7.77 -5.66 10.37
C VAL A 170 7.88 -4.80 9.12
N TRP A 171 8.34 -5.37 8.01
CA TRP A 171 8.48 -4.67 6.74
C TRP A 171 7.15 -4.08 6.28
N SER A 172 6.07 -4.87 6.35
CA SER A 172 4.74 -4.41 5.98
C SER A 172 4.29 -3.22 6.82
N VAL A 173 4.40 -3.29 8.15
CA VAL A 173 4.01 -2.19 9.05
C VAL A 173 4.82 -0.92 8.77
N MET A 174 6.12 -1.06 8.49
CA MET A 174 7.00 0.08 8.24
C MET A 174 6.82 0.72 6.86
N ALA A 175 6.18 0.06 5.90
CA ALA A 175 5.99 0.60 4.56
C ALA A 175 4.88 1.68 4.48
N TRP A 176 3.87 1.60 5.34
CA TRP A 176 2.67 2.45 5.26
C TRP A 176 2.78 3.88 5.82
N PRO A 177 3.62 4.17 6.85
CA PRO A 177 3.84 5.54 7.35
C PRO A 177 4.28 6.55 6.29
N VAL A 178 5.05 6.15 5.28
CA VAL A 178 5.48 7.06 4.20
C VAL A 178 4.26 7.53 3.40
N THR A 179 3.39 6.61 2.99
CA THR A 179 2.19 6.93 2.19
C THR A 179 1.26 7.90 2.91
N MET A 180 0.99 7.66 4.20
CA MET A 180 0.09 8.51 4.99
C MET A 180 0.70 9.91 5.24
N GLY A 181 2.00 9.97 5.57
CA GLY A 181 2.70 11.23 5.75
C GLY A 181 2.75 12.07 4.46
N GLN A 182 2.91 11.43 3.30
CA GLN A 182 2.93 12.13 2.01
C GLN A 182 1.55 12.63 1.58
N GLN A 183 0.48 11.86 1.82
CA GLN A 183 -0.90 12.32 1.57
C GLN A 183 -1.21 13.60 2.35
N HIS A 184 -0.80 13.66 3.62
CA HIS A 184 -0.94 14.88 4.42
C HIS A 184 -0.15 16.06 3.84
N ARG A 185 1.11 15.84 3.43
CA ARG A 185 1.96 16.90 2.84
C ARG A 185 1.39 17.49 1.57
N VAL A 186 0.87 16.66 0.67
CA VAL A 186 0.30 17.14 -0.61
C VAL A 186 -0.96 17.97 -0.35
N ILE A 187 -1.84 17.53 0.54
CA ILE A 187 -3.06 18.28 0.92
C ILE A 187 -2.70 19.62 1.57
N THR A 188 -1.69 19.66 2.45
CA THR A 188 -1.25 20.90 3.09
C THR A 188 -0.52 21.86 2.13
N ALA A 189 0.21 21.33 1.15
CA ALA A 189 0.99 22.14 0.20
C ALA A 189 0.13 22.71 -0.94
N ALA A 190 -1.00 22.07 -1.25
CA ALA A 190 -1.92 22.54 -2.28
C ALA A 190 -3.39 22.52 -1.81
N PRO A 191 -3.79 23.38 -0.84
CA PRO A 191 -5.15 23.39 -0.28
C PRO A 191 -6.23 23.66 -1.33
N ALA A 192 -5.88 24.40 -2.38
CA ALA A 192 -6.78 24.74 -3.50
C ALA A 192 -7.05 23.58 -4.47
N SER A 193 -6.40 22.42 -4.27
CA SER A 193 -6.57 21.21 -5.09
C SER A 193 -7.36 20.09 -4.37
N ALA A 194 -7.71 20.31 -3.10
CA ALA A 194 -8.36 19.34 -2.22
C ALA A 194 -9.89 19.47 -2.26
#